data_AF-D9WWC0-F1
#
_entry.id   AF-D9WWC0-F1
#
_cell.length_a   1.000
_cell.length_b   1.000
_cell.length_c   1.000
_cell.angle_alpha   90.00
_cell.angle_beta   90.00
_cell.angle_gamma   90.00
#
_symmetry.space_group_name_H-M   'P 1'
#
loop_
_entity.id
_entity.type
_entity.pdbx_description
1 polymer ?
#
loop_
_entity_poly.entity_id
_entity_poly.type
_entity_poly.pdbx_seq_one_letter_code
_entity_poly.pdbx_strand_id
1 'polypeptide(L)'
;MNAEVQVAYPLDSDRDWVSYADYVAEVHVAYGSEKTEPVSDDVKAKGEGHVDRTGRIVVDKLLYSRKGADPLPDGGFTSQLAGFWWDKDSGRQEFTIKGTSRLEPGHSYIAVIVKDESTQEFEPAIYGGVLPFDGGTVGLGELEGRDNTKLSASAATEPGGSFAEEVQGKGIQEVEQLLDRAEQYPAAVEHAELPAGKRYEEVVKAGEEGKADQPQG
;
A
#
# COMPACT_ATOMS: atom_id res chain seq x y z
N MET A 1 5.71 -22.87 1.06
CA MET A 1 6.33 -21.72 0.40
C MET A 1 6.72 -20.71 1.46
N ASN A 2 7.91 -20.13 1.34
CA ASN A 2 8.31 -19.01 2.17
C ASN A 2 7.35 -17.86 1.85
N ALA A 3 6.71 -17.29 2.87
CA ALA A 3 6.19 -15.95 2.72
C ALA A 3 7.43 -15.07 2.52
N GLU A 4 7.74 -14.76 1.26
CA GLU A 4 8.67 -13.69 0.98
C GLU A 4 8.10 -12.46 1.66
N VAL A 5 8.92 -11.82 2.48
CA VAL A 5 8.55 -10.60 3.19
C VAL A 5 8.17 -9.59 2.12
N GLN A 6 6.87 -9.36 2.00
CA GLN A 6 6.33 -8.28 1.19
C GLN A 6 7.00 -6.99 1.66
N VAL A 7 7.55 -6.25 0.71
CA VAL A 7 8.66 -5.32 0.92
C VAL A 7 8.39 -4.32 2.06
N ALA A 8 9.21 -4.33 3.11
CA ALA A 8 9.06 -3.43 4.25
C ALA A 8 10.01 -2.23 4.14
N TYR A 9 9.75 -1.32 3.21
CA TYR A 9 10.26 0.06 3.28
C TYR A 9 9.19 0.98 3.85
N PRO A 10 9.56 2.06 4.55
CA PRO A 10 8.60 2.95 5.19
C PRO A 10 7.75 3.66 4.13
N LEU A 11 6.45 3.77 4.43
CA LEU A 11 5.47 4.56 3.69
C LEU A 11 4.75 5.50 4.65
N ASP A 12 5.53 6.09 5.56
CA ASP A 12 5.03 6.85 6.71
C ASP A 12 4.95 8.35 6.43
N SER A 13 5.47 8.84 5.31
CA SER A 13 5.42 10.26 4.90
C SER A 13 5.00 10.45 3.44
N ASP A 14 4.53 11.64 3.10
CA ASP A 14 4.29 12.08 1.72
C ASP A 14 5.56 11.95 0.86
N ARG A 15 6.72 12.27 1.43
CA ARG A 15 8.05 12.08 0.85
C ARG A 15 8.34 10.62 0.53
N ASP A 16 8.03 9.69 1.43
CA ASP A 16 8.23 8.26 1.18
C ASP A 16 7.32 7.80 0.03
N TRP A 17 6.05 8.24 0.04
CA TRP A 17 5.09 7.92 -1.01
C TRP A 17 5.61 8.38 -2.37
N VAL A 18 6.01 9.65 -2.54
CA VAL A 18 6.50 10.12 -3.86
C VAL A 18 7.87 9.57 -4.22
N SER A 19 8.67 9.10 -3.27
CA SER A 19 10.00 8.54 -3.55
C SER A 19 9.95 7.07 -3.98
N TYR A 20 9.00 6.30 -3.44
CA TYR A 20 8.93 4.86 -3.65
C TYR A 20 7.74 4.43 -4.50
N ALA A 21 6.69 5.23 -4.65
CA ALA A 21 5.60 4.92 -5.56
C ALA A 21 6.04 4.94 -7.02
N ASP A 22 5.46 4.03 -7.82
CA ASP A 22 5.36 4.26 -9.26
C ASP A 22 4.13 5.15 -9.56
N TYR A 23 3.05 4.93 -8.82
CA TYR A 23 1.84 5.74 -8.85
C TYR A 23 1.23 5.92 -7.46
N VAL A 24 0.54 7.03 -7.24
CA VAL A 24 -0.45 7.16 -6.16
C VAL A 24 -1.79 7.42 -6.81
N ALA A 25 -2.82 6.68 -6.40
CA ALA A 25 -4.12 6.75 -7.06
C ALA A 25 -5.30 6.54 -6.10
N GLU A 26 -6.44 7.10 -6.45
CA GLU A 26 -7.73 6.60 -6.00
C GLU A 26 -8.04 5.29 -6.74
N VAL A 27 -8.40 4.26 -5.97
CA VAL A 27 -8.67 2.93 -6.47
C VAL A 27 -9.87 2.29 -5.77
N HIS A 28 -10.47 1.30 -6.45
CA HIS A 28 -11.43 0.39 -5.84
C HIS A 28 -11.25 -1.04 -6.37
N VAL A 29 -11.80 -2.02 -5.64
CA VAL A 29 -11.89 -3.41 -6.11
C VAL A 29 -13.15 -3.56 -6.96
N ALA A 30 -13.00 -4.03 -8.20
CA ALA A 30 -14.13 -4.25 -9.09
C ALA A 30 -15.08 -5.33 -8.52
N TYR A 31 -16.37 -5.01 -8.45
CA TYR A 31 -17.39 -5.94 -7.99
C TYR A 31 -17.39 -7.26 -8.77
N GLY A 32 -17.40 -8.38 -8.04
CA GLY A 32 -17.45 -9.72 -8.61
C GLY A 32 -16.16 -10.16 -9.32
N SER A 33 -15.08 -9.39 -9.23
CA SER A 33 -13.78 -9.76 -9.80
C SER A 33 -12.96 -10.70 -8.92
N GLU A 34 -13.36 -10.84 -7.66
CA GLU A 34 -12.59 -11.57 -6.67
C GLU A 34 -12.58 -13.07 -6.91
N LYS A 35 -11.43 -13.69 -6.66
CA LYS A 35 -11.23 -15.13 -6.70
C LYS A 35 -10.51 -15.57 -5.44
N THR A 36 -11.09 -16.56 -4.77
CA THR A 36 -10.47 -17.23 -3.64
C THR A 36 -10.00 -18.61 -4.08
N GLU A 37 -8.73 -18.90 -3.87
CA GLU A 37 -8.18 -20.21 -4.20
C GLU A 37 -8.82 -21.32 -3.33
N PRO A 38 -8.88 -22.57 -3.79
CA PRO A 38 -9.27 -23.68 -2.94
C PRO A 38 -8.26 -23.88 -1.81
N VAL A 39 -8.72 -24.45 -0.69
CA VAL A 39 -7.79 -24.85 0.38
C VAL A 39 -6.89 -25.96 -0.17
N SER A 40 -5.58 -25.72 -0.20
CA SER A 40 -4.61 -26.68 -0.72
C SER A 40 -4.51 -27.92 0.17
N ASP A 41 -4.08 -29.04 -0.40
CA ASP A 41 -3.92 -30.28 0.36
C ASP A 41 -2.81 -30.17 1.42
N ASP A 42 -1.78 -29.36 1.17
CA ASP A 42 -0.75 -29.03 2.15
C ASP A 42 -1.32 -28.30 3.38
N VAL A 43 -2.22 -27.34 3.16
CA VAL A 43 -2.91 -26.62 4.25
C VAL A 43 -3.83 -27.57 5.02
N LYS A 44 -4.58 -28.43 4.32
CA LYS A 44 -5.42 -29.46 4.97
C LYS A 44 -4.59 -30.43 5.81
N ALA A 45 -3.43 -30.87 5.31
CA ALA A 45 -2.55 -31.79 6.00
C ALA A 45 -1.93 -31.17 7.27
N LYS A 46 -1.64 -29.86 7.25
CA LYS A 46 -1.19 -29.10 8.42
C LYS A 46 -2.30 -28.78 9.41
N GLY A 47 -3.56 -28.80 8.96
CA GLY A 47 -4.73 -28.46 9.75
C GLY A 47 -5.03 -26.97 9.80
N GLU A 48 -4.14 -26.12 9.29
CA GLU A 48 -4.33 -24.68 9.16
C GLU A 48 -3.43 -24.06 8.09
N GLY A 49 -3.77 -22.86 7.60
CA GLY A 49 -2.91 -22.06 6.72
C GLY A 49 -3.64 -21.02 5.88
N HIS A 50 -2.84 -20.21 5.17
CA HIS A 50 -3.34 -19.15 4.31
C HIS A 50 -4.08 -19.70 3.06
N VAL A 51 -5.13 -18.99 2.66
CA VAL A 51 -5.88 -19.20 1.44
C VAL A 51 -5.89 -17.89 0.67
N ASP A 52 -5.32 -17.93 -0.52
CA ASP A 52 -5.10 -16.75 -1.34
C ASP A 52 -6.39 -16.18 -1.89
N ARG A 53 -6.42 -14.84 -1.99
CA ARG A 53 -7.49 -14.05 -2.60
C ARG A 53 -6.85 -13.10 -3.60
N THR A 54 -7.43 -13.02 -4.79
CA THR A 54 -7.07 -12.03 -5.81
C THR A 54 -8.31 -11.23 -6.19
N GLY A 55 -8.09 -10.03 -6.71
CA GLY A 55 -9.16 -9.18 -7.23
C GLY A 55 -8.63 -8.19 -8.25
N ARG A 56 -9.54 -7.57 -9.02
CA ARG A 56 -9.16 -6.53 -9.97
C ARG A 56 -9.24 -5.17 -9.28
N ILE A 57 -8.08 -4.51 -9.15
CA ILE A 57 -7.97 -3.11 -8.74
C ILE A 57 -8.24 -2.24 -9.97
N VAL A 58 -9.20 -1.34 -9.84
CA VAL A 58 -9.50 -0.29 -10.84
C VAL A 58 -8.88 1.00 -10.35
N VAL A 59 -8.24 1.72 -11.27
CA VAL A 59 -7.65 3.04 -11.01
C VAL A 59 -8.63 4.10 -11.48
N ASP A 60 -9.21 4.84 -10.53
CA ASP A 60 -10.24 5.85 -10.79
C ASP A 60 -9.61 7.20 -11.12
N LYS A 61 -8.59 7.58 -10.35
CA LYS A 61 -7.87 8.84 -10.51
C LYS A 61 -6.42 8.71 -10.11
N LEU A 62 -5.51 9.12 -11.00
CA LEU A 62 -4.11 9.31 -10.65
C LEU A 62 -3.92 10.61 -9.86
N LEU A 63 -3.18 10.51 -8.75
CA LEU A 63 -2.76 11.64 -7.90
C LEU A 63 -1.27 11.93 -8.05
N TYR A 64 -0.48 10.90 -8.32
CA TYR A 64 0.95 11.02 -8.58
C TYR A 64 1.38 9.95 -9.59
N SER A 65 2.33 10.30 -10.45
CA SER A 65 3.01 9.35 -11.34
C SER A 65 4.49 9.67 -11.37
N ARG A 66 5.29 8.65 -11.07
CA ARG A 66 6.74 8.77 -11.16
C ARG A 66 7.14 8.88 -12.63
N LYS A 67 8.01 9.85 -12.92
CA LYS A 67 8.59 9.98 -14.27
C LYS A 67 9.34 8.70 -14.64
N GLY A 68 8.98 8.12 -15.79
CA GLY A 68 9.61 6.91 -16.30
C GLY A 68 9.06 5.60 -15.70
N ALA A 69 7.96 5.65 -14.93
CA ALA A 69 7.23 4.45 -14.56
C ALA A 69 6.63 3.76 -15.80
N ASP A 70 6.61 2.42 -15.77
CA ASP A 70 5.89 1.62 -16.77
C ASP A 70 4.41 1.96 -16.75
N PRO A 71 3.73 2.06 -17.90
CA PRO A 71 2.32 2.43 -17.94
C PRO A 71 1.44 1.41 -17.21
N LEU A 72 0.48 1.90 -16.42
CA LEU A 72 -0.58 1.08 -15.85
C LEU A 72 -1.43 0.43 -16.95
N PRO A 73 -1.90 -0.82 -16.77
CA PRO A 73 -2.83 -1.44 -17.70
C PRO A 73 -4.16 -0.67 -17.78
N ASP A 74 -4.71 -0.59 -18.99
CA ASP A 74 -6.00 0.09 -19.23
C ASP A 74 -7.11 -0.48 -18.34
N GLY A 75 -7.75 0.41 -17.58
CA GLY A 75 -8.86 0.06 -16.68
C GLY A 75 -8.47 -0.80 -15.47
N GLY A 76 -7.19 -0.85 -15.09
CA GLY A 76 -6.72 -1.49 -13.85
C GLY A 76 -6.02 -2.84 -14.02
N PHE A 77 -5.62 -3.44 -12.90
CA PHE A 77 -4.78 -4.64 -12.84
C PHE A 77 -5.31 -5.64 -11.80
N THR A 78 -4.88 -6.90 -11.90
CA THR A 78 -5.18 -7.91 -10.89
C THR A 78 -4.08 -7.88 -9.84
N SER A 79 -4.47 -7.93 -8.56
CA SER A 79 -3.54 -7.96 -7.43
C SER A 79 -3.93 -9.06 -6.46
N GLN A 80 -2.94 -9.56 -5.72
CA GLN A 80 -3.17 -10.28 -4.48
C GLN A 80 -3.86 -9.33 -3.48
N LEU A 81 -4.87 -9.83 -2.79
CA LEU A 81 -5.59 -9.15 -1.72
C LEU A 81 -5.39 -9.90 -0.40
N ALA A 82 -5.70 -9.25 0.73
CA ALA A 82 -5.73 -9.94 2.01
C ALA A 82 -6.69 -11.15 1.94
N GLY A 83 -6.15 -12.35 2.11
CA GLY A 83 -6.88 -13.60 1.92
C GLY A 83 -7.64 -14.06 3.15
N PHE A 84 -7.65 -15.36 3.34
CA PHE A 84 -8.26 -16.02 4.48
C PHE A 84 -7.23 -16.87 5.21
N TRP A 85 -7.41 -17.01 6.51
CA TRP A 85 -6.83 -18.10 7.26
C TRP A 85 -7.84 -19.25 7.27
N TRP A 86 -7.43 -20.44 6.87
CA TRP A 86 -8.23 -21.64 7.05
C TRP A 86 -7.71 -22.44 8.22
N ASP A 87 -8.63 -22.96 9.03
CA ASP A 87 -8.37 -23.91 10.10
C ASP A 87 -9.36 -25.08 9.99
N LYS A 88 -8.91 -26.28 10.35
CA LYS A 88 -9.69 -27.53 10.20
C LYS A 88 -10.96 -27.55 11.07
N ASP A 89 -10.95 -26.84 12.20
CA ASP A 89 -12.01 -26.89 13.19
C ASP A 89 -13.00 -25.74 12.97
N SER A 90 -12.51 -24.58 12.53
CA SER A 90 -13.28 -23.34 12.37
C SER A 90 -13.52 -22.91 10.92
N GLY A 91 -12.91 -23.58 9.94
CA GLY A 91 -13.06 -23.28 8.52
C GLY A 91 -12.30 -22.02 8.10
N ARG A 92 -12.81 -21.32 7.08
CA ARG A 92 -12.18 -20.08 6.58
C ARG A 92 -12.57 -18.89 7.45
N GLN A 93 -11.59 -18.08 7.80
CA GLN A 93 -11.70 -16.83 8.52
C GLN A 93 -10.94 -15.74 7.75
N GLU A 94 -11.48 -14.53 7.72
CA GLU A 94 -10.80 -13.39 7.12
C GLU A 94 -9.46 -13.13 7.81
N PHE A 95 -8.37 -13.09 7.02
CA PHE A 95 -7.04 -12.78 7.53
C PHE A 95 -6.74 -11.30 7.37
N THR A 96 -6.67 -10.57 8.47
CA THR A 96 -6.50 -9.12 8.46
C THR A 96 -5.23 -8.71 9.18
N ILE A 97 -4.50 -7.75 8.61
CA ILE A 97 -3.38 -7.09 9.27
C ILE A 97 -3.90 -5.84 9.99
N LYS A 98 -3.49 -5.69 11.24
CA LYS A 98 -3.89 -4.53 12.06
C LYS A 98 -3.39 -3.23 11.42
N GLY A 99 -4.26 -2.24 11.33
CA GLY A 99 -3.97 -0.92 10.78
C GLY A 99 -3.99 -0.82 9.26
N THR A 100 -4.36 -1.88 8.53
CA THR A 100 -4.39 -1.89 7.06
C THR A 100 -5.78 -2.21 6.53
N SER A 101 -6.14 -1.61 5.40
CA SER A 101 -7.32 -2.02 4.63
C SER A 101 -7.11 -3.40 4.00
N ARG A 102 -8.19 -4.20 3.94
CA ARG A 102 -8.19 -5.49 3.24
C ARG A 102 -8.40 -5.36 1.74
N LEU A 103 -8.84 -4.19 1.27
CA LEU A 103 -9.29 -3.91 -0.09
C LEU A 103 -10.51 -4.78 -0.45
N GLU A 104 -11.69 -4.28 -0.13
CA GLU A 104 -12.98 -4.93 -0.30
C GLU A 104 -13.82 -4.20 -1.36
N PRO A 105 -14.61 -4.91 -2.19
CA PRO A 105 -15.54 -4.26 -3.11
C PRO A 105 -16.56 -3.39 -2.40
N GLY A 106 -16.89 -2.24 -3.01
CA GLY A 106 -17.83 -1.26 -2.46
C GLY A 106 -17.19 -0.15 -1.66
N HIS A 107 -15.88 -0.21 -1.47
CA HIS A 107 -15.08 0.84 -0.85
C HIS A 107 -14.12 1.47 -1.85
N SER A 108 -13.71 2.69 -1.55
CA SER A 108 -12.69 3.43 -2.27
C SER A 108 -11.47 3.65 -1.38
N TYR A 109 -10.30 3.70 -2.00
CA TYR A 109 -9.03 3.82 -1.30
C TYR A 109 -8.10 4.78 -2.02
N ILE A 110 -7.19 5.41 -1.28
CA ILE A 110 -5.99 6.02 -1.87
C ILE A 110 -4.84 5.05 -1.66
N ALA A 111 -4.19 4.63 -2.73
CA ALA A 111 -3.14 3.63 -2.71
C ALA A 111 -1.85 4.11 -3.39
N VAL A 112 -0.72 3.84 -2.73
CA VAL A 112 0.60 3.72 -3.34
C VAL A 112 0.59 2.43 -4.15
N ILE A 113 0.88 2.55 -5.44
CA ILE A 113 0.99 1.43 -6.38
C ILE A 113 2.44 1.34 -6.82
N VAL A 114 2.97 0.12 -6.75
CA VAL A 114 4.33 -0.22 -7.16
C VAL A 114 4.32 -1.42 -8.08
N LYS A 115 5.37 -1.56 -8.87
CA LYS A 115 5.65 -2.79 -9.61
C LYS A 115 6.48 -3.72 -8.73
N ASP A 116 5.95 -4.90 -8.43
CA ASP A 116 6.62 -5.90 -7.62
C ASP A 116 7.89 -6.41 -8.31
N GLU A 117 8.96 -6.60 -7.52
CA GLU A 117 10.27 -6.98 -8.00
C GLU A 117 10.26 -8.40 -8.59
N SER A 118 9.52 -9.31 -7.97
CA SER A 118 9.55 -10.74 -8.28
C SER A 118 8.64 -11.11 -9.45
N THR A 119 7.42 -10.59 -9.46
CA THR A 119 6.36 -10.90 -10.42
C THR A 119 6.35 -9.93 -11.59
N GLN A 120 6.91 -8.72 -11.42
CA GLN A 120 6.80 -7.63 -12.39
C GLN A 120 5.34 -7.19 -12.62
N GLU A 121 4.43 -7.49 -11.70
CA GLU A 121 3.03 -7.05 -11.72
C GLU A 121 2.84 -5.81 -10.84
N PHE A 122 1.79 -5.04 -11.10
CA PHE A 122 1.44 -3.92 -10.22
C PHE A 122 0.69 -4.42 -8.99
N GLU A 123 1.02 -3.87 -7.83
CA GLU A 123 0.31 -4.12 -6.58
C GLU A 123 0.21 -2.85 -5.73
N PRO A 124 -0.84 -2.72 -4.88
CA PRO A 124 -0.86 -1.74 -3.81
C PRO A 124 0.18 -2.10 -2.74
N ALA A 125 0.96 -1.12 -2.29
CA ALA A 125 1.87 -1.30 -1.16
C ALA A 125 1.08 -1.26 0.17
N ILE A 126 0.53 -2.40 0.59
CA ILE A 126 -0.48 -2.50 1.66
C ILE A 126 0.00 -2.02 3.05
N TYR A 127 1.31 -2.05 3.33
CA TYR A 127 1.87 -1.62 4.60
C TYR A 127 2.12 -0.11 4.60
N GLY A 128 1.15 0.66 5.09
CA GLY A 128 1.23 2.13 5.18
C GLY A 128 0.93 2.87 3.87
N GLY A 129 0.87 2.18 2.73
CA GLY A 129 0.57 2.76 1.43
C GLY A 129 -0.89 2.69 1.00
N VAL A 130 -1.84 2.31 1.86
CA VAL A 130 -3.27 2.24 1.53
C VAL A 130 -4.09 2.95 2.60
N LEU A 131 -4.93 3.90 2.17
CA LEU A 131 -5.80 4.69 3.03
C LEU A 131 -7.27 4.48 2.64
N PRO A 132 -8.18 4.21 3.61
CA PRO A 132 -9.63 4.22 3.36
C PRO A 132 -10.09 5.60 2.85
N PHE A 133 -10.98 5.65 1.86
CA PHE A 133 -11.39 6.89 1.19
C PHE A 133 -12.88 6.95 0.80
N ASP A 134 -13.77 6.39 1.61
CA ASP A 134 -15.19 6.41 1.30
C ASP A 134 -15.79 7.81 1.42
N GLY A 135 -16.77 8.10 0.55
CA GLY A 135 -17.46 9.39 0.53
C GLY A 135 -16.54 10.57 0.22
N GLY A 136 -15.38 10.32 -0.40
CA GLY A 136 -14.41 11.35 -0.76
C GLY A 136 -13.61 11.88 0.43
N THR A 137 -13.54 11.13 1.53
CA THR A 137 -12.86 11.54 2.78
C THR A 137 -11.90 10.46 3.26
N VAL A 138 -10.64 10.82 3.46
CA VAL A 138 -9.63 9.90 3.99
C VAL A 138 -9.97 9.47 5.42
N GLY A 139 -9.84 8.18 5.69
CA GLY A 139 -10.09 7.56 6.99
C GLY A 139 -11.52 7.06 7.20
N LEU A 140 -12.42 7.27 6.23
CA LEU A 140 -13.74 6.64 6.16
C LEU A 140 -13.71 5.45 5.22
N GLY A 141 -14.52 4.43 5.50
CA GLY A 141 -14.64 3.21 4.69
C GLY A 141 -14.00 2.00 5.35
N GLU A 142 -13.60 1.01 4.55
CA GLU A 142 -13.10 -0.26 5.08
C GLU A 142 -11.70 -0.13 5.67
N LEU A 143 -11.58 -0.54 6.93
CA LEU A 143 -10.32 -0.73 7.63
C LEU A 143 -10.39 -2.02 8.43
N GLU A 144 -9.36 -2.86 8.32
CA GLU A 144 -9.30 -4.15 9.00
C GLU A 144 -10.51 -5.10 8.74
N GLY A 145 -11.14 -5.02 7.57
CA GLY A 145 -12.34 -5.76 7.22
C GLY A 145 -13.61 -5.28 7.91
N ARG A 146 -13.63 -4.04 8.36
CA ARG A 146 -14.80 -3.43 9.00
C ARG A 146 -15.08 -2.07 8.41
N ASP A 147 -16.36 -1.78 8.24
CA ASP A 147 -16.82 -0.47 7.84
C ASP A 147 -16.55 0.56 8.94
N ASN A 148 -15.65 1.50 8.67
CA ASN A 148 -15.45 2.66 9.50
C ASN A 148 -16.30 3.83 9.00
N THR A 149 -17.40 4.09 9.71
CA THR A 149 -18.35 5.18 9.37
C THR A 149 -18.07 6.48 10.10
N LYS A 150 -17.04 6.52 10.96
CA LYS A 150 -16.68 7.69 11.75
C LYS A 150 -15.17 7.85 11.76
N LEU A 151 -14.70 9.08 11.56
CA LEU A 151 -13.29 9.39 11.79
C LEU A 151 -12.94 9.08 13.25
N SER A 152 -11.88 8.31 13.48
CA SER A 152 -11.32 8.19 14.82
C SER A 152 -10.87 9.57 15.28
N ALA A 153 -11.18 9.92 16.52
CA ALA A 153 -10.59 11.08 17.16
C ALA A 153 -9.14 10.72 17.57
N SER A 154 -8.23 10.63 16.62
CA SER A 154 -6.79 10.49 16.87
C SER A 154 -6.05 11.68 16.30
N ALA A 155 -6.02 12.74 17.11
CA ALA A 155 -4.89 13.65 17.34
C ALA A 155 -3.95 13.96 16.15
N ALA A 156 -4.38 14.85 15.26
CA ALA A 156 -3.46 15.74 14.57
C ALA A 156 -2.78 16.68 15.60
N THR A 157 -1.75 16.23 16.33
CA THR A 157 -1.09 17.10 17.33
C THR A 157 0.42 16.97 17.48
N GLU A 158 1.17 16.20 16.68
CA GLU A 158 2.64 16.23 16.75
C GLU A 158 3.25 16.49 15.36
N PRO A 159 4.16 17.47 15.21
CA PRO A 159 5.03 17.57 14.03
C PRO A 159 5.87 16.28 13.93
N GLY A 160 5.56 15.42 12.95
CA GLY A 160 6.22 14.12 12.75
C GLY A 160 5.31 12.88 12.88
N GLY A 161 3.98 13.05 12.88
CA GLY A 161 3.03 11.94 12.69
C GLY A 161 3.11 11.32 11.29
N SER A 162 2.51 10.14 11.12
CA SER A 162 2.47 9.45 9.82
C SER A 162 1.62 10.22 8.79
N PHE A 163 1.87 10.02 7.50
CA PHE A 163 1.09 10.64 6.42
C PHE A 163 -0.39 10.30 6.54
N ALA A 164 -0.71 9.06 6.95
CA ALA A 164 -2.08 8.62 7.22
C ALA A 164 -2.79 9.49 8.26
N GLU A 165 -2.09 9.91 9.32
CA GLU A 165 -2.62 10.82 10.34
C GLU A 165 -2.74 12.25 9.80
N GLU A 166 -1.77 12.71 9.03
CA GLU A 166 -1.78 14.05 8.42
C GLU A 166 -2.98 14.22 7.49
N VAL A 167 -3.26 13.22 6.66
CA VAL A 167 -4.35 13.30 5.67
C VAL A 167 -5.71 12.86 6.20
N GLN A 168 -5.82 12.45 7.46
CA GLN A 168 -7.09 12.03 8.04
C GLN A 168 -8.16 13.14 7.94
N GLY A 169 -9.33 12.79 7.40
CA GLY A 169 -10.44 13.72 7.19
C GLY A 169 -10.28 14.67 6.00
N LYS A 170 -9.19 14.57 5.23
CA LYS A 170 -8.98 15.36 4.02
C LYS A 170 -9.67 14.78 2.80
N GLY A 171 -9.96 15.64 1.84
CA GLY A 171 -10.41 15.24 0.50
C GLY A 171 -9.26 14.95 -0.46
N ILE A 172 -9.58 14.34 -1.60
CA ILE A 172 -8.61 13.91 -2.62
C ILE A 172 -7.72 15.05 -3.16
N GLN A 173 -8.26 16.26 -3.30
CA GLN A 173 -7.52 17.40 -3.80
C GLN A 173 -6.46 17.89 -2.81
N GLU A 174 -6.72 17.77 -1.51
CA GLU A 174 -5.73 18.14 -0.50
C GLU A 174 -4.59 17.12 -0.44
N VAL A 175 -4.90 15.83 -0.60
CA VAL A 175 -3.90 14.76 -0.70
C VAL A 175 -3.01 14.98 -1.92
N GLU A 176 -3.60 15.23 -3.09
CA GLU A 176 -2.87 15.54 -4.34
C GLU A 176 -1.93 16.74 -4.15
N GLN A 177 -2.40 17.83 -3.51
CA GLN A 177 -1.56 18.99 -3.23
C GLN A 177 -0.42 18.73 -2.25
N LEU A 178 -0.56 17.78 -1.32
CA LEU A 178 0.53 17.39 -0.42
C LEU A 178 1.59 16.60 -1.19
N LEU A 179 1.17 15.61 -1.99
CA LEU A 179 2.07 14.84 -2.84
C LEU A 179 2.82 15.71 -3.85
N ASP A 180 2.16 16.69 -4.47
CA ASP A 180 2.79 17.63 -5.41
C ASP A 180 3.88 18.50 -4.77
N ARG A 181 3.77 18.76 -3.47
CA ARG A 181 4.73 19.57 -2.70
C ARG A 181 5.83 18.74 -2.05
N ALA A 182 5.65 17.42 -1.96
CA ALA A 182 6.59 16.53 -1.34
C ALA A 182 7.89 16.46 -2.16
N GLU A 183 9.03 16.64 -1.50
CA GLU A 183 10.34 16.50 -2.13
C GLU A 183 10.79 15.04 -2.09
N GLN A 184 11.03 14.44 -3.25
CA GLN A 184 11.59 13.09 -3.31
C GLN A 184 12.98 13.00 -2.66
N TYR A 185 13.39 11.83 -2.19
CA TYR A 185 14.78 11.60 -1.80
C TYR A 185 15.70 11.68 -3.04
N PRO A 186 16.81 12.42 -3.00
CA PRO A 186 17.72 12.54 -4.15
C PRO A 186 18.21 11.18 -4.69
N ALA A 187 18.59 10.25 -3.81
CA ALA A 187 19.01 8.91 -4.21
C ALA A 187 17.88 8.11 -4.89
N ALA A 188 16.63 8.24 -4.43
CA ALA A 188 15.50 7.62 -5.11
C ALA A 188 15.25 8.21 -6.51
N VAL A 189 15.54 9.50 -6.72
CA VAL A 189 15.46 10.17 -8.03
C VAL A 189 16.59 9.72 -8.95
N GLU A 190 17.81 9.63 -8.43
CA GLU A 190 18.99 9.17 -9.19
C GLU A 190 18.83 7.73 -9.68
N HIS A 191 18.12 6.91 -8.90
CA HIS A 191 17.87 5.50 -9.18
C HIS A 191 16.41 5.21 -9.53
N ALA A 192 15.74 6.14 -10.21
CA ALA A 192 14.30 6.03 -10.50
C ALA A 192 13.94 4.76 -11.30
N GLU A 193 14.86 4.20 -12.08
CA GLU A 193 14.66 2.96 -12.84
C GLU A 193 14.61 1.70 -11.97
N LEU A 194 15.15 1.75 -10.75
CA LEU A 194 15.11 0.62 -9.84
C LEU A 194 13.70 0.43 -9.30
N PRO A 195 13.30 -0.80 -8.95
CA PRO A 195 12.06 -1.04 -8.21
C PRO A 195 12.06 -0.34 -6.84
N ALA A 196 10.88 -0.19 -6.26
CA ALA A 196 10.67 0.60 -5.05
C ALA A 196 11.55 0.18 -3.86
N GLY A 197 11.68 -1.13 -3.61
CA GLY A 197 12.54 -1.66 -2.54
C GLY A 197 14.01 -1.32 -2.74
N LYS A 198 14.49 -1.43 -3.98
CA LYS A 198 15.85 -1.02 -4.36
C LYS A 198 16.09 0.48 -4.31
N ARG A 199 15.10 1.32 -4.64
CA ARG A 199 15.19 2.77 -4.41
C ARG A 199 15.37 3.09 -2.93
N TYR A 200 14.61 2.42 -2.06
CA TYR A 200 14.77 2.57 -0.61
C TYR A 200 16.17 2.15 -0.14
N GLU A 201 16.71 1.02 -0.61
CA GLU A 201 18.07 0.58 -0.28
C GLU A 201 19.13 1.65 -0.61
N GLU A 202 19.01 2.33 -1.76
CA GLU A 202 19.93 3.41 -2.13
C GLU A 202 19.76 4.67 -1.27
N VAL A 203 18.53 5.01 -0.88
CA VAL A 203 18.28 6.10 0.08
C VAL A 203 18.94 5.82 1.43
N VAL A 204 18.84 4.59 1.93
CA VAL A 204 19.50 4.18 3.19
C VAL A 204 21.01 4.32 3.07
N LYS A 205 21.63 3.80 2.00
CA LYS A 205 23.08 3.89 1.77
C LYS A 205 23.55 5.35 1.73
N ALA A 206 22.88 6.21 0.96
CA ALA A 206 23.24 7.63 0.88
C ALA A 206 23.14 8.34 2.25
N GLY A 207 22.14 7.97 3.07
CA GLY A 207 21.99 8.48 4.44
C GLY A 207 23.09 8.01 5.40
N GLU A 208 23.65 6.82 5.19
CA GLU A 208 24.80 6.30 5.95
C GLU A 208 26.12 6.95 5.51
N GLU A 209 26.32 7.13 4.21
CA GLU A 209 27.50 7.80 3.65
C GLU A 209 27.58 9.26 4.10
N GLY A 210 26.46 9.99 4.09
CA GLY A 210 26.38 11.36 4.61
C GLY A 210 26.66 11.48 6.12
N LYS A 211 26.53 10.39 6.89
CA LYS A 211 26.93 10.34 8.32
C LYS A 211 28.41 9.99 8.49
N ALA A 212 28.99 9.21 7.58
CA ALA A 212 30.41 8.85 7.62
C ALA A 212 31.34 10.02 7.29
N ASP A 213 30.88 10.98 6.48
CA ASP A 213 31.64 12.18 6.08
C ASP A 213 31.53 13.36 7.06
N GLN A 214 30.79 13.22 8.17
CA GLN A 214 30.82 14.23 9.24
C GLN A 214 32.01 14.00 10.17
N PRO A 215 32.94 14.97 10.32
CA PRO A 215 34.03 14.84 11.29
C PRO A 215 33.44 14.72 12.70
N GLN A 216 33.87 13.70 13.44
CA GLN A 216 33.53 13.55 14.85
C GLN A 216 34.05 14.78 15.61
N GLY A 217 33.11 15.65 16.01
CA GLY A 217 33.38 16.84 16.80
C GLY A 217 33.65 16.53 18.27
#